data_AF-J9E6P3-F1
#
_entry.id   AF-J9E6P3-F1
#
_cell.length_a   1.000
_cell.length_b   1.000
_cell.length_c   1.000
_cell.angle_alpha   90.00
_cell.angle_beta   90.00
_cell.angle_gamma   90.00
#
_symmetry.space_group_name_H-M   'P 1'
#
loop_
_entity.id
_entity.type
_entity.pdbx_description
1 polymer ?
#
loop_
_entity_poly.entity_id
_entity_poly.type
_entity_poly.pdbx_seq_one_letter_code
_entity_poly.pdbx_strand_id
1 'polypeptide(L)'
;MNLKIQFVNDKIVGIHVGGHLPFEIDITGHVSFDNENRLTVAVNNTMTSNTIPPGEFRYIQRKYGESKQYSDGFFKQTWNFDFFNYAGILRPVYITRKPFTYIDDISIDARAD
;
A
#
# COMPACT_ATOMS: atom_id res chain seq x y z
N MET A 1 3.90 1.94 -6.83
CA MET A 1 2.73 2.30 -5.98
C MET A 1 2.30 1.04 -5.24
N ASN A 2 2.02 1.15 -3.94
CA ASN A 2 1.65 -0.02 -3.16
C ASN A 2 0.15 -0.05 -2.93
N LEU A 3 -0.52 -1.13 -3.35
CA LEU A 3 -1.90 -1.40 -2.92
C LEU A 3 -1.82 -1.97 -1.51
N LYS A 4 -2.58 -1.39 -0.58
CA LYS A 4 -2.69 -1.87 0.78
C LYS A 4 -4.15 -2.22 1.05
N ILE A 5 -4.42 -3.46 1.46
CA ILE A 5 -5.74 -3.91 1.89
C ILE A 5 -5.67 -4.17 3.39
N GLN A 6 -6.59 -3.58 4.16
CA GLN A 6 -6.64 -3.71 5.62
C GLN A 6 -7.81 -4.59 6.01
N PHE A 7 -7.57 -5.49 6.97
CA PHE A 7 -8.57 -6.38 7.53
C PHE A 7 -8.59 -6.25 9.05
N VAL A 8 -9.78 -6.19 9.63
CA VAL A 8 -10.01 -6.33 11.07
C VAL A 8 -10.92 -7.54 11.27
N ASN A 9 -10.46 -8.51 12.06
CA ASN A 9 -11.21 -9.75 12.34
C ASN A 9 -11.69 -10.42 11.04
N ASP A 10 -10.76 -10.61 10.09
CA ASP A 10 -10.98 -11.20 8.76
C ASP A 10 -11.89 -10.42 7.80
N LYS A 11 -12.42 -9.26 8.21
CA LYS A 11 -13.24 -8.40 7.35
C LYS A 11 -12.39 -7.30 6.74
N ILE A 12 -12.51 -7.11 5.43
CA ILE A 12 -11.92 -5.95 4.75
C ILE A 12 -12.55 -4.71 5.36
N VAL A 13 -11.70 -3.83 5.88
CA VAL A 13 -12.12 -2.50 6.32
C VAL A 13 -11.78 -1.48 5.26
N GLY A 14 -10.58 -1.53 4.67
CA GLY A 14 -10.09 -0.45 3.81
C GLY A 14 -9.17 -0.90 2.69
N ILE A 15 -9.07 -0.03 1.69
CA ILE A 15 -8.14 -0.15 0.56
C ILE A 15 -7.47 1.21 0.36
N HIS A 16 -6.15 1.22 0.30
CA HIS A 16 -5.37 2.41 -0.04
C HIS A 16 -4.44 2.12 -1.21
N VAL A 17 -4.38 3.04 -2.17
CA VAL A 17 -3.47 2.96 -3.32
C VAL A 17 -2.46 4.09 -3.19
N GLY A 18 -1.21 3.76 -2.86
CA GLY A 18 -0.19 4.77 -2.58
C GLY A 18 0.95 4.25 -1.70
N GLY A 19 2.17 4.70 -1.98
CA GLY A 19 3.37 4.25 -1.24
C GLY A 19 3.73 5.15 -0.05
N HIS A 20 3.56 6.47 -0.21
CA HIS A 20 4.23 7.46 0.64
C HIS A 20 3.31 8.43 1.38
N LEU A 21 2.00 8.30 1.22
CA LEU A 21 1.01 9.09 1.96
C LEU A 21 0.39 8.26 3.10
N PRO A 22 0.02 8.90 4.22
CA PRO A 22 -0.79 8.25 5.24
C PRO A 22 -2.21 7.99 4.73
N PHE A 23 -2.90 7.10 5.42
CA PHE A 23 -4.33 6.88 5.28
C PHE A 23 -4.88 6.47 6.65
N GLU A 24 -6.15 6.77 6.90
CA GLU A 24 -6.86 6.34 8.10
C GLU A 24 -8.17 5.66 7.72
N ILE A 25 -8.68 4.85 8.64
CA ILE A 25 -9.97 4.19 8.48
C ILE A 25 -10.67 4.02 9.82
N ASP A 26 -11.97 4.30 9.84
CA ASP A 26 -12.83 4.00 10.98
C ASP A 26 -13.09 2.49 11.07
N ILE A 27 -12.70 1.91 12.22
CA ILE A 27 -12.88 0.50 12.53
C ILE A 27 -13.85 0.26 13.69
N THR A 28 -14.53 1.29 14.21
CA THR A 28 -15.41 1.21 15.38
C THR A 28 -16.48 0.12 15.23
N GLY A 29 -17.01 -0.09 14.03
CA GLY A 29 -17.99 -1.16 13.74
C GLY A 29 -17.40 -2.55 13.52
N HIS A 30 -16.07 -2.71 13.51
CA HIS A 30 -15.38 -3.96 13.19
C HIS A 30 -14.63 -4.57 14.39
N VAL A 31 -14.44 -3.79 15.45
CA VAL A 31 -13.77 -4.23 16.67
C VAL A 31 -14.71 -4.99 17.60
N SER A 32 -14.19 -6.06 18.20
CA SER A 32 -14.82 -6.78 19.29
C SER A 32 -14.35 -6.17 20.60
N PHE A 33 -15.20 -5.41 21.27
CA PHE A 33 -14.89 -4.84 22.58
C PHE A 33 -14.63 -5.95 23.62
N ASP A 34 -13.72 -5.68 24.55
CA ASP A 34 -13.31 -6.59 25.62
C ASP A 34 -12.76 -7.96 25.16
N ASN A 35 -12.38 -8.05 23.88
CA ASN A 35 -11.85 -9.25 23.26
C ASN A 35 -10.61 -8.95 22.43
N GLU A 36 -9.85 -9.99 22.08
CA GLU A 36 -8.73 -9.87 21.14
C GLU A 36 -9.24 -9.49 19.75
N ASN A 37 -8.51 -8.62 19.08
CA ASN A 37 -8.80 -8.18 17.72
C ASN A 37 -7.59 -8.45 16.83
N ARG A 38 -7.82 -8.97 15.62
CA ARG A 38 -6.74 -9.24 14.66
C ARG A 38 -6.73 -8.20 13.54
N LEU A 39 -5.66 -7.41 13.48
CA LEU A 39 -5.35 -6.55 12.33
C LEU A 39 -4.46 -7.32 11.34
N THR A 40 -4.89 -7.41 10.08
CA THR A 40 -4.07 -7.94 8.98
C THR A 40 -3.94 -6.88 7.89
N VAL A 41 -2.73 -6.70 7.35
CA VAL A 41 -2.48 -5.74 6.26
C VAL A 41 -1.75 -6.46 5.13
N ALA A 42 -2.36 -6.51 3.95
CA ALA A 42 -1.74 -7.00 2.74
C ALA A 42 -1.14 -5.82 1.95
N VAL A 43 0.10 -5.96 1.47
CA VAL A 43 0.80 -4.93 0.68
C VAL A 43 1.27 -5.55 -0.64
N ASN A 44 0.93 -4.92 -1.77
CA ASN A 44 1.41 -5.30 -3.10
C ASN A 44 2.39 -4.25 -3.61
N ASN A 45 3.59 -4.65 -4.05
CA ASN A 45 4.63 -3.76 -4.56
C ASN A 45 4.84 -3.80 -6.09
N THR A 46 4.00 -4.54 -6.82
CA THR A 46 4.00 -4.56 -8.28
C THR A 46 3.67 -3.18 -8.83
N MET A 47 4.49 -2.70 -9.77
CA MET A 47 4.30 -1.40 -10.40
C MET A 47 3.80 -1.56 -11.83
N THR A 48 2.92 -0.65 -12.23
CA THR A 48 2.35 -0.61 -13.59
C THR A 48 2.52 0.79 -14.17
N SER A 49 2.21 0.96 -15.46
CA SER A 49 2.23 2.27 -16.11
C SER A 49 1.29 3.29 -15.43
N ASN A 50 0.27 2.80 -14.72
CA ASN A 50 -0.74 3.62 -14.05
C ASN A 50 -0.38 3.90 -12.59
N THR A 51 0.67 3.27 -12.07
CA THR A 51 1.15 3.53 -10.72
C THR A 51 1.96 4.81 -10.63
N ILE A 52 1.98 5.44 -9.45
CA ILE A 52 2.88 6.56 -9.15
C ILE A 52 3.83 6.14 -8.01
N PRO A 53 5.16 6.16 -8.21
CA PRO A 53 5.86 6.27 -9.51
C PRO A 53 5.50 5.12 -10.47
N PRO A 54 5.69 5.28 -11.80
CA PRO A 54 5.37 4.26 -12.80
C PRO A 54 6.46 3.19 -12.91
N GLY A 55 6.05 2.01 -13.34
CA GLY A 55 6.94 0.89 -13.65
C GLY A 55 6.25 -0.14 -14.52
N GLU A 56 6.89 -1.27 -14.75
CA GLU A 56 6.35 -2.31 -15.61
C GLU A 56 6.70 -3.71 -15.14
N PHE A 57 5.68 -4.57 -15.08
CA PHE A 57 5.79 -5.99 -14.82
C PHE A 57 5.67 -6.76 -16.12
N ARG A 58 6.69 -7.54 -16.50
CA ARG A 58 6.68 -8.37 -17.72
C ARG A 58 7.21 -9.76 -17.43
N TYR A 59 6.50 -10.78 -17.91
CA TYR A 59 7.08 -12.10 -18.10
C TYR A 59 8.14 -12.03 -19.19
N ILE A 60 9.32 -12.60 -18.93
CA ILE A 60 10.44 -12.58 -19.86
C ILE A 60 10.78 -14.01 -20.22
N GLN A 61 10.66 -14.31 -21.51
CA GLN A 61 11.25 -15.50 -22.10
C GLN A 61 12.18 -15.08 -23.22
N ARG A 62 13.43 -15.52 -23.15
CA ARG A 62 14.38 -15.46 -24.26
C ARG A 62 14.72 -16.88 -24.69
N LYS A 63 14.87 -17.07 -25.99
CA LYS A 63 15.28 -18.34 -26.59
C LYS A 63 16.59 -18.12 -27.34
N TYR A 64 17.50 -19.09 -27.22
CA TYR A 64 18.68 -19.19 -28.05
C TYR A 64 18.69 -20.58 -28.68
N GLY A 65 18.33 -20.65 -29.97
CA GLY A 65 17.94 -21.92 -30.59
C GLY A 65 16.72 -22.52 -29.89
N GLU A 66 16.81 -23.80 -29.53
CA GLU A 66 15.75 -24.52 -28.79
C GLU A 66 15.82 -24.31 -27.27
N SER A 67 16.92 -23.75 -26.76
CA SER A 67 17.14 -23.57 -25.33
C SER A 67 16.46 -22.31 -24.80
N LYS A 68 15.76 -22.45 -23.67
CA LYS A 68 15.20 -21.34 -22.89
C LYS A 68 16.30 -20.71 -22.04
N GLN A 69 16.46 -19.39 -22.10
CA GLN A 69 17.40 -18.66 -21.25
C GLN A 69 16.90 -18.53 -19.80
N TYR A 70 15.59 -18.40 -19.60
CA TYR A 70 14.94 -18.31 -18.29
C TYR A 70 13.95 -19.46 -18.11
N SER A 71 13.72 -19.85 -16.85
CA SER A 71 12.71 -20.83 -16.47
C SER A 71 11.29 -20.33 -16.78
N ASP A 72 10.36 -21.27 -16.93
CA ASP A 72 8.95 -20.92 -17.12
C ASP A 72 8.42 -20.09 -15.93
N GLY A 73 7.66 -19.05 -16.24
CA GLY A 73 7.12 -18.11 -15.25
C GLY A 73 8.11 -17.02 -14.79
N PHE A 74 9.33 -16.96 -15.33
CA PHE A 74 10.26 -15.87 -15.00
C PHE A 74 9.70 -14.51 -15.42
N PHE A 75 9.75 -13.54 -14.50
CA PHE A 75 9.29 -12.17 -14.72
C PHE A 75 10.30 -11.16 -14.21
N LYS A 76 10.16 -9.92 -14.68
CA LYS A 76 10.92 -8.78 -14.20
C LYS A 76 10.01 -7.59 -13.98
N GLN A 77 10.23 -6.90 -12.87
CA GLN A 77 9.72 -5.55 -12.62
C GLN A 77 10.79 -4.54 -13.07
N THR A 78 10.41 -3.54 -13.85
CA THR A 78 11.30 -2.47 -14.33
C THR A 78 10.71 -1.09 -14.06
N TRP A 79 11.56 -0.07 -13.99
CA TRP A 79 11.19 1.31 -13.69
C TRP A 79 12.30 2.28 -14.12
N ASN A 80 12.00 3.58 -14.17
CA ASN A 80 12.91 4.63 -14.64
C ASN A 80 13.40 5.57 -13.52
N PHE A 81 13.23 5.21 -12.25
CA PHE A 81 13.78 5.95 -11.12
C PHE A 81 15.05 5.30 -10.57
N ASP A 82 15.95 6.11 -10.03
CA ASP A 82 17.28 5.69 -9.57
C ASP A 82 17.34 5.45 -8.04
N PHE A 83 16.41 4.64 -7.54
CA PHE A 83 16.41 4.14 -6.17
C PHE A 83 15.76 2.75 -6.13
N PHE A 84 15.98 2.02 -5.04
CA PHE A 84 15.41 0.68 -4.90
C PHE A 84 13.92 0.72 -4.54
N ASN A 85 13.11 -0.15 -5.15
CA ASN A 85 11.67 -0.27 -4.84
C ASN A 85 11.43 -1.02 -3.51
N TYR A 86 11.81 -0.40 -2.38
CA TYR A 86 11.48 -0.91 -1.05
C TYR A 86 9.96 -0.94 -0.82
N ALA A 87 9.48 -1.96 -0.12
CA ALA A 87 8.07 -2.17 0.15
C ALA A 87 7.83 -2.69 1.56
N GLY A 88 6.56 -2.62 1.99
CA GLY A 88 6.12 -3.03 3.31
C GLY A 88 5.46 -1.90 4.09
N ILE A 89 5.35 -2.09 5.40
CA ILE A 89 4.85 -1.09 6.34
C ILE A 89 6.06 -0.30 6.85
N LEU A 90 6.41 0.77 6.14
CA LEU A 90 7.64 1.54 6.36
C LEU A 90 7.48 2.69 7.36
N ARG A 91 6.26 2.91 7.87
CA ARG A 91 5.93 3.95 8.85
C ARG A 91 5.07 3.36 9.97
N PRO A 92 5.07 3.96 11.17
CA PRO A 92 4.29 3.46 12.29
C PRO A 92 2.80 3.31 11.96
N VAL A 93 2.17 2.32 12.58
CA VAL A 93 0.72 2.08 12.54
C VAL A 93 0.16 2.45 13.91
N TYR A 94 -0.90 3.25 13.91
CA TYR A 94 -1.56 3.71 15.13
C TYR A 94 -3.01 3.27 15.16
N ILE A 95 -3.49 2.99 16.36
CA ILE A 95 -4.92 2.95 16.67
C ILE A 95 -5.18 4.14 17.57
N THR A 96 -6.13 4.99 17.19
CA THR A 96 -6.53 6.17 17.96
C THR A 96 -8.03 6.15 18.19
N ARG A 97 -8.49 6.98 19.13
CA ARG A 97 -9.91 7.16 19.42
C ARG A 97 -10.25 8.64 19.24
N LYS A 98 -11.30 8.92 18.47
CA LYS A 98 -11.91 10.25 18.38
C LYS A 98 -13.21 10.25 19.23
N PRO A 99 -13.53 11.32 19.97
CA PRO A 99 -14.84 11.50 20.58
C PRO A 99 -15.94 11.63 19.50
N PHE A 100 -17.23 11.60 19.87
CA PHE A 100 -18.32 11.74 18.90
C PHE A 100 -18.30 13.07 18.12
N THR A 101 -17.76 14.12 18.73
CA THR A 101 -17.52 15.41 18.10
C THR A 101 -16.03 15.71 18.16
N TYR A 102 -15.39 15.83 16.99
CA TYR A 102 -13.95 16.04 16.87
C TYR A 102 -13.64 17.05 15.75
N ILE A 103 -12.40 17.56 15.74
CA ILE A 103 -11.89 18.38 14.65
C ILE A 103 -11.34 17.45 13.57
N ASP A 104 -11.86 17.57 12.35
CA ASP A 104 -11.46 16.73 11.22
C ASP A 104 -10.27 17.31 10.46
N ASP A 105 -10.30 18.62 10.19
CA ASP A 105 -9.24 19.35 9.51
C ASP A 105 -9.08 20.76 10.09
N ILE A 106 -7.86 21.30 10.00
CA ILE A 106 -7.55 22.69 10.32
C ILE A 106 -6.67 23.24 9.20
N SER A 107 -7.16 24.26 8.52
CA SER A 107 -6.41 25.02 7.52
C SER A 107 -6.10 26.42 8.05
N ILE A 108 -4.82 26.81 8.02
CA ILE A 108 -4.34 28.13 8.48
C ILE A 108 -3.62 28.82 7.33
N ASP A 109 -4.10 30.00 6.91
CA ASP A 109 -3.39 30.91 5.99
C ASP A 109 -2.93 32.14 6.80
N ALA A 110 -1.63 32.25 7.03
CA ALA A 110 -1.03 33.37 7.77
C ALA A 110 -0.33 34.32 6.79
N ARG A 111 -0.67 35.61 6.85
CA ARG A 111 -0.08 36.66 6.02
C ARG A 111 0.56 37.73 6.89
N ALA A 112 1.69 38.27 6.44
CA ALA A 112 2.27 39.48 6.97
C ALA A 112 1.61 40.71 6.32
N ASP A 113 1.63 41.83 7.02
CA ASP A 113 1.26 43.17 6.55
C ASP A 113 2.28 43.77 5.58
#